data_AF-A0A3S0DI59-F1
#
_entry.id   AF-A0A3S0DI59-F1
#
_cell.length_a   1.000
_cell.length_b   1.000
_cell.length_c   1.000
_cell.angle_alpha   90.00
_cell.angle_beta   90.00
_cell.angle_gamma   90.00
#
_symmetry.space_group_name_H-M   'P 1'
#
loop_
_entity.id
_entity.type
_entity.pdbx_description
1 polymer ?
#
loop_
_entity_poly.entity_id
_entity_poly.type
_entity_poly.pdbx_seq_one_letter_code
_entity_poly.pdbx_strand_id
1 'polypeptide(L)'
;MTKANELLNSITPINVNGEELYQIDNFPDVPTTDDKIDFLYLLMVIQSLILNQQQIYFPIKMDIFHIDIPSREISDSNTIKVINKIYQSVESVKEKLATGKSFLKFQLLFDKNTLLPNIRIHFYVFHKNGEISLRYESSLYQYTFFAYENEIFNQERKEAMNMVSIPFQVIEVLPNINLCPIIYDLEGNLHLPELENYTKTWS
;
A
#
# COMPACT_ATOMS: atom_id res chain seq x y z
N MET A 1 20.36 -24.20 4.69
CA MET A 1 19.53 -23.51 3.68
C MET A 1 18.85 -22.36 4.41
N THR A 2 18.74 -21.15 3.85
CA THR A 2 18.05 -20.05 4.54
C THR A 2 16.54 -20.31 4.54
N LYS A 3 15.81 -19.88 5.59
CA LYS A 3 14.34 -19.97 5.63
C LYS A 3 13.68 -19.30 4.41
N ALA A 4 14.30 -18.25 3.86
CA ALA A 4 13.89 -17.65 2.59
C ALA A 4 13.91 -18.64 1.41
N ASN A 5 14.93 -19.48 1.30
CA ASN A 5 14.97 -20.53 0.27
C ASN A 5 13.92 -21.61 0.54
N GLU A 6 13.66 -21.96 1.81
CA GLU A 6 12.60 -22.91 2.16
C GLU A 6 11.21 -22.38 1.80
N LEU A 7 10.98 -21.07 2.00
CA LEU A 7 9.71 -20.41 1.65
C LEU A 7 9.52 -20.27 0.13
N LEU A 8 10.56 -19.86 -0.60
CA LEU A 8 10.53 -19.82 -2.07
C LEU A 8 10.33 -21.22 -2.67
N ASN A 9 10.90 -22.25 -2.06
CA ASN A 9 10.68 -23.65 -2.45
C ASN A 9 9.31 -24.19 -2.03
N SER A 10 8.57 -23.46 -1.19
CA SER A 10 7.20 -23.82 -0.77
C SER A 10 6.12 -23.18 -1.65
N ILE A 11 6.50 -22.36 -2.63
CA ILE A 11 5.58 -21.76 -3.59
C ILE A 11 4.88 -22.88 -4.37
N THR A 12 3.55 -22.92 -4.27
CA THR A 12 2.71 -23.86 -5.01
C THR A 12 2.02 -23.13 -6.17
N PRO A 13 2.11 -23.65 -7.41
CA PRO A 13 1.31 -23.13 -8.49
C PRO A 13 -0.15 -23.50 -8.26
N ILE A 14 -1.04 -22.53 -8.38
CA ILE A 14 -2.49 -22.71 -8.32
C ILE A 14 -3.09 -22.18 -9.63
N ASN A 15 -4.19 -22.80 -10.07
CA ASN A 15 -4.95 -22.29 -11.21
C ASN A 15 -6.23 -21.64 -10.70
N VAL A 16 -6.37 -20.34 -10.92
CA VAL A 16 -7.58 -19.58 -10.57
C VAL A 16 -8.08 -18.92 -11.84
N ASN A 17 -9.27 -19.33 -12.28
CA ASN A 17 -9.94 -18.80 -13.48
C ASN A 17 -9.13 -18.89 -14.79
N GLY A 18 -8.29 -19.92 -14.93
CA GLY A 18 -7.47 -20.13 -16.12
C GLY A 18 -6.12 -19.41 -16.09
N GLU A 19 -5.84 -18.64 -15.04
CA GLU A 19 -4.52 -18.02 -14.80
C GLU A 19 -3.73 -18.86 -13.79
N GLU A 20 -2.45 -19.09 -14.10
CA GLU A 20 -1.50 -19.73 -13.19
C GLU A 20 -0.98 -18.67 -12.21
N LEU A 21 -1.38 -18.80 -10.95
CA LEU A 21 -0.89 -17.98 -9.85
C LEU A 21 0.02 -18.81 -8.96
N TYR A 22 0.80 -18.12 -8.14
CA TYR A 22 1.73 -18.75 -7.21
C TYR A 22 1.32 -18.41 -5.79
N GLN A 23 0.94 -19.43 -5.01
CA GLN A 23 0.46 -19.30 -3.64
C GLN A 23 1.59 -19.65 -2.66
N ILE A 24 1.65 -18.89 -1.56
CA ILE A 24 2.53 -19.17 -0.41
C ILE A 24 1.63 -19.27 0.82
N ASP A 25 1.41 -20.49 1.29
CA ASP A 25 0.48 -20.78 2.38
C ASP A 25 1.01 -20.42 3.77
N ASN A 26 2.34 -20.39 3.92
CA ASN A 26 3.01 -20.17 5.21
C ASN A 26 3.66 -18.78 5.26
N PHE A 27 2.85 -17.73 5.13
CA PHE A 27 3.33 -16.36 5.23
C PHE A 27 3.67 -16.02 6.70
N PRO A 28 4.87 -15.51 7.02
CA PRO A 28 5.21 -15.13 8.38
C PRO A 28 4.43 -13.89 8.84
N ASP A 29 4.04 -13.85 10.11
CA ASP A 29 3.40 -12.68 10.73
C ASP A 29 4.26 -11.42 10.61
N VAL A 30 3.63 -10.26 10.47
CA VAL A 30 4.29 -8.93 10.39
C VAL A 30 5.30 -8.76 11.55
N PRO A 31 6.52 -8.23 11.32
CA PRO A 31 7.53 -8.09 12.35
C PRO A 31 7.12 -7.04 13.37
N THR A 32 7.09 -7.46 14.63
CA THR A 32 7.10 -6.54 15.78
C THR A 32 8.45 -6.57 16.51
N THR A 33 9.38 -7.45 16.09
CA THR A 33 10.72 -7.65 16.69
C THR A 33 11.77 -8.10 15.65
N ASP A 34 13.06 -8.02 16.03
CA ASP A 34 14.24 -8.43 15.23
C ASP A 34 14.25 -9.93 14.84
N ASP A 35 13.38 -10.75 15.45
CA ASP A 35 13.34 -12.20 15.26
C ASP A 35 12.61 -12.63 13.98
N LYS A 36 12.01 -11.69 13.24
CA LYS A 36 11.26 -11.93 11.99
C LYS A 36 11.97 -11.38 10.75
N ILE A 37 13.30 -11.51 10.71
CA ILE A 37 14.15 -11.04 9.61
C ILE A 37 13.75 -11.67 8.26
N ASP A 38 13.20 -12.88 8.27
CA ASP A 38 12.73 -13.57 7.05
C ASP A 38 11.56 -12.87 6.37
N PHE A 39 10.66 -12.24 7.14
CA PHE A 39 9.58 -11.41 6.57
C PHE A 39 10.16 -10.17 5.89
N LEU A 40 11.12 -9.50 6.54
CA LEU A 40 11.82 -8.36 5.96
C LEU A 40 12.49 -8.76 4.64
N TYR A 41 13.15 -9.93 4.60
CA TYR A 41 13.73 -10.46 3.36
C TYR A 41 12.70 -10.79 2.29
N LEU A 42 11.61 -11.48 2.63
CA LEU A 42 10.57 -11.85 1.67
C LEU A 42 9.95 -10.60 1.05
N LEU A 43 9.70 -9.61 1.89
CA LEU A 43 9.07 -8.38 1.49
C LEU A 43 10.03 -7.47 0.71
N MET A 44 11.31 -7.44 1.09
CA MET A 44 12.36 -6.86 0.25
C MET A 44 12.40 -7.55 -1.11
N VAL A 45 12.32 -8.88 -1.19
CA VAL A 45 12.30 -9.61 -2.47
C VAL A 45 11.07 -9.23 -3.30
N ILE A 46 9.87 -9.20 -2.70
CA ILE A 46 8.65 -8.77 -3.41
C ILE A 46 8.79 -7.34 -3.93
N GLN A 47 9.27 -6.41 -3.09
CA GLN A 47 9.51 -5.03 -3.51
C GLN A 47 10.57 -4.95 -4.61
N SER A 48 11.65 -5.71 -4.49
CA SER A 48 12.70 -5.79 -5.51
C SER A 48 12.15 -6.33 -6.82
N LEU A 49 11.29 -7.34 -6.77
CA LEU A 49 10.63 -7.88 -7.96
C LEU A 49 9.72 -6.83 -8.61
N ILE A 50 8.90 -6.12 -7.84
CA ILE A 50 8.04 -5.04 -8.34
C ILE A 50 8.89 -3.93 -8.96
N LEU A 51 9.95 -3.47 -8.28
CA LEU A 51 10.84 -2.41 -8.79
C LEU A 51 11.58 -2.87 -10.05
N ASN A 52 12.07 -4.11 -10.09
CA ASN A 52 12.72 -4.68 -11.27
C ASN A 52 11.76 -4.86 -12.45
N GLN A 53 10.53 -5.32 -12.22
CA GLN A 53 9.47 -5.37 -13.24
C GLN A 53 9.20 -3.99 -13.83
N GLN A 54 9.23 -2.97 -12.97
CA GLN A 54 9.10 -1.57 -13.36
C GLN A 54 10.42 -0.96 -13.86
N GLN A 55 11.48 -1.73 -14.13
CA GLN A 55 12.78 -1.26 -14.64
C GLN A 55 13.42 -0.15 -13.79
N ILE A 56 13.41 -0.32 -12.47
CA ILE A 56 14.04 0.55 -11.47
C ILE A 56 15.29 -0.17 -10.96
N TYR A 57 16.49 0.29 -11.35
CA TYR A 57 17.78 -0.32 -11.01
C TYR A 57 18.70 0.72 -10.32
N PHE A 58 19.24 0.41 -9.14
CA PHE A 58 20.04 1.31 -8.26
C PHE A 58 21.20 2.10 -8.94
N PRO A 59 21.66 3.27 -8.41
CA PRO A 59 21.07 4.13 -7.38
C PRO A 59 20.11 5.17 -7.96
N ILE A 60 18.97 5.37 -7.28
CA ILE A 60 17.87 6.24 -7.70
C ILE A 60 17.56 7.23 -6.57
N LYS A 61 17.15 8.45 -6.92
CA LYS A 61 16.70 9.42 -5.92
C LYS A 61 15.17 9.43 -5.85
N MET A 62 14.63 9.73 -4.67
CA MET A 62 13.20 9.68 -4.40
C MET A 62 12.72 10.94 -3.69
N ASP A 63 11.59 11.49 -4.14
CA ASP A 63 10.81 12.48 -3.41
C ASP A 63 9.66 11.79 -2.67
N ILE A 64 9.38 12.27 -1.45
CA ILE A 64 8.29 11.77 -0.61
C ILE A 64 7.38 12.93 -0.26
N PHE A 65 6.08 12.73 -0.42
CA PHE A 65 5.07 13.63 0.13
C PHE A 65 3.80 12.85 0.45
N HIS A 66 2.85 13.48 1.13
CA HIS A 66 1.58 12.83 1.48
C HIS A 66 0.40 13.78 1.34
N ILE A 67 -0.78 13.18 1.21
CA ILE A 67 -2.08 13.85 1.31
C ILE A 67 -2.90 13.10 2.36
N ASP A 68 -3.59 13.85 3.22
CA ASP A 68 -4.49 13.31 4.21
C ASP A 68 -5.94 13.57 3.79
N ILE A 69 -6.74 12.50 3.71
CA ILE A 69 -8.19 12.55 3.57
C ILE A 69 -8.78 12.42 4.98
N PRO A 70 -9.36 13.50 5.53
CA PRO A 70 -9.89 13.47 6.88
C PRO A 70 -11.15 12.60 6.97
N SER A 71 -11.40 12.01 8.14
CA SER A 71 -12.58 11.18 8.45
C SER A 71 -13.91 11.81 8.02
N ARG A 72 -14.06 13.14 8.18
CA ARG A 72 -15.25 13.90 7.76
C ARG A 72 -15.53 13.88 6.25
N GLU A 73 -14.51 13.61 5.42
CA GLU A 73 -14.67 13.55 3.96
C GLU A 73 -15.07 12.15 3.48
N ILE A 74 -15.00 11.17 4.37
CA ILE A 74 -15.39 9.77 4.14
C ILE A 74 -16.55 9.33 5.04
N SER A 75 -17.04 10.20 5.94
CA SER A 75 -18.31 9.97 6.65
C SER A 75 -19.49 10.03 5.68
N ASP A 76 -20.57 9.34 6.02
CA ASP A 76 -21.79 9.24 5.20
C ASP A 76 -21.51 8.77 3.76
N SER A 77 -20.42 8.01 3.58
CA SER A 77 -19.95 7.52 2.29
C SER A 77 -20.04 6.00 2.22
N ASN A 78 -20.23 5.49 1.01
CA ASN A 78 -20.05 4.07 0.76
C ASN A 78 -18.64 3.79 0.23
N THR A 79 -18.30 2.51 0.12
CA THR A 79 -17.02 2.01 -0.43
C THR A 79 -16.62 2.75 -1.72
N ILE A 80 -17.53 2.84 -2.70
CA ILE A 80 -17.26 3.47 -4.01
C ILE A 80 -16.93 4.96 -3.86
N LYS A 81 -17.65 5.69 -3.01
CA LYS A 81 -17.38 7.12 -2.78
C LYS A 81 -16.01 7.34 -2.13
N VAL A 82 -15.61 6.50 -1.18
CA VAL A 82 -14.28 6.56 -0.55
C VAL A 82 -13.19 6.28 -1.57
N ILE A 83 -13.35 5.26 -2.43
CA ILE A 83 -12.43 4.97 -3.52
C ILE A 83 -12.32 6.18 -4.47
N ASN A 84 -13.45 6.75 -4.89
CA ASN A 84 -13.45 7.94 -5.75
C ASN A 84 -12.71 9.12 -5.10
N LYS A 85 -12.78 9.28 -3.78
CA LYS A 85 -12.00 10.29 -3.06
C LYS A 85 -10.50 10.04 -3.10
N ILE A 86 -10.08 8.77 -3.03
CA ILE A 86 -8.68 8.39 -3.24
C ILE A 86 -8.23 8.78 -4.65
N TYR A 87 -8.98 8.39 -5.68
CA TYR A 87 -8.67 8.75 -7.08
C TYR A 87 -8.60 10.29 -7.28
N GLN A 88 -9.57 11.03 -6.74
CA GLN A 88 -9.57 12.50 -6.78
C GLN A 88 -8.32 13.10 -6.10
N SER A 89 -7.90 12.52 -4.98
CA SER A 89 -6.72 12.98 -4.24
C SER A 89 -5.43 12.75 -5.05
N VAL A 90 -5.31 11.60 -5.71
CA VAL A 90 -4.17 11.31 -6.60
C VAL A 90 -4.16 12.25 -7.80
N GLU A 91 -5.31 12.46 -8.46
CA GLU A 91 -5.41 13.39 -9.59
C GLU A 91 -5.05 14.83 -9.22
N SER A 92 -5.36 15.26 -7.99
CA SER A 92 -5.04 16.62 -7.53
C SER A 92 -3.54 16.95 -7.52
N VAL A 93 -2.68 15.92 -7.55
CA VAL A 93 -1.21 16.05 -7.55
C VAL A 93 -0.56 15.48 -8.81
N LYS A 94 -1.34 15.22 -9.88
CA LYS A 94 -0.87 14.66 -11.15
C LYS A 94 0.39 15.31 -11.70
N GLU A 95 0.48 16.64 -11.64
CA GLU A 95 1.66 17.38 -12.11
C GLU A 95 2.96 16.98 -11.38
N LYS A 96 2.88 16.70 -10.08
CA LYS A 96 4.03 16.23 -9.27
C LYS A 96 4.40 14.78 -9.57
N LEU A 97 3.45 14.00 -10.07
CA LEU A 97 3.61 12.58 -10.39
C LEU A 97 4.10 12.34 -11.82
N ALA A 98 3.98 13.36 -12.70
CA ALA A 98 4.31 13.27 -14.11
C ALA A 98 5.82 13.07 -14.39
N THR A 99 6.68 13.50 -13.47
CA THR A 99 8.13 13.46 -13.65
C THR A 99 8.77 12.33 -12.87
N GLY A 100 8.60 11.09 -13.32
CA GLY A 100 9.26 9.93 -12.72
C GLY A 100 8.39 8.68 -12.71
N LYS A 101 8.85 7.66 -11.98
CA LYS A 101 8.02 6.49 -11.67
C LYS A 101 7.42 6.69 -10.29
N SER A 102 6.10 6.72 -10.22
CA SER A 102 5.37 7.11 -9.03
C SER A 102 4.64 5.91 -8.42
N PHE A 103 4.68 5.81 -7.10
CA PHE A 103 3.99 4.78 -6.33
C PHE A 103 3.26 5.42 -5.16
N LEU A 104 2.24 4.73 -4.65
CA LEU A 104 1.56 5.12 -3.43
C LEU A 104 1.48 3.98 -2.40
N LYS A 105 1.38 4.38 -1.13
CA LYS A 105 1.06 3.49 -0.02
C LYS A 105 0.07 4.18 0.91
N PHE A 106 -0.91 3.44 1.39
CA PHE A 106 -1.90 3.96 2.34
C PHE A 106 -1.44 3.76 3.78
N GLN A 107 -1.81 4.72 4.62
CA GLN A 107 -1.73 4.64 6.05
C GLN A 107 -3.05 5.11 6.67
N LEU A 108 -3.48 4.49 7.77
CA LEU A 108 -4.54 5.03 8.60
C LEU A 108 -3.94 5.80 9.77
N LEU A 109 -4.45 7.00 10.02
CA LEU A 109 -4.05 7.82 11.15
C LEU A 109 -5.18 7.87 12.16
N PHE A 110 -4.87 7.46 13.39
CA PHE A 110 -5.73 7.66 14.54
C PHE A 110 -4.98 8.59 15.50
N ASP A 111 -5.50 9.81 15.68
CA ASP A 111 -4.98 10.67 16.72
C ASP A 111 -5.35 10.09 18.09
N LYS A 112 -4.53 10.37 19.12
CA LYS A 112 -4.71 9.82 20.48
C LYS A 112 -6.10 10.02 21.07
N ASN A 113 -6.85 11.01 20.58
CA ASN A 113 -8.18 11.37 21.08
C ASN A 113 -9.30 11.15 20.04
N THR A 114 -9.01 10.44 18.94
CA THR A 114 -9.98 10.23 17.86
C THR A 114 -10.21 8.75 17.63
N LEU A 115 -11.49 8.37 17.57
CA LEU A 115 -11.91 7.01 17.23
C LEU A 115 -12.06 6.80 15.71
N LEU A 116 -12.05 7.88 14.93
CA LEU A 116 -12.23 7.84 13.49
C LEU A 116 -10.87 7.96 12.78
N PRO A 117 -10.61 7.14 11.74
CA PRO A 117 -9.37 7.20 10.98
C PRO A 117 -9.39 8.34 9.96
N ASN A 118 -8.25 9.01 9.80
CA ASN A 118 -7.93 9.71 8.56
C ASN A 118 -7.16 8.75 7.63
N ILE A 119 -7.34 8.89 6.32
CA ILE A 119 -6.58 8.12 5.33
C ILE A 119 -5.41 9.00 4.87
N ARG A 120 -4.18 8.56 5.11
CA ARG A 120 -2.99 9.17 4.52
C ARG A 120 -2.57 8.39 3.28
N ILE A 121 -2.40 9.10 2.18
CA ILE A 121 -1.82 8.58 0.94
C ILE A 121 -0.39 9.10 0.86
N HIS A 122 0.57 8.20 1.03
CA HIS A 122 1.98 8.51 0.80
C HIS A 122 2.32 8.33 -0.66
N PHE A 123 3.06 9.26 -1.22
CA PHE A 123 3.55 9.25 -2.59
C PHE A 123 5.07 9.11 -2.60
N TYR A 124 5.56 8.20 -3.43
CA TYR A 124 6.98 7.94 -3.68
C TYR A 124 7.26 8.17 -5.15
N VAL A 125 8.04 9.21 -5.46
CA VAL A 125 8.38 9.56 -6.85
C VAL A 125 9.87 9.33 -7.09
N PHE A 126 10.18 8.39 -7.98
CA PHE A 126 11.54 7.97 -8.29
C PHE A 126 12.07 8.68 -9.54
N HIS A 127 13.15 9.47 -9.40
CA HIS A 127 13.80 10.20 -10.50
C HIS A 127 15.25 10.60 -10.21
N LYS A 128 15.92 11.25 -11.18
CA LYS A 128 17.34 11.64 -11.06
C LYS A 128 17.61 12.74 -10.01
N ASN A 129 16.61 13.59 -9.75
CA ASN A 129 16.77 14.82 -8.95
C ASN A 129 16.10 14.78 -7.57
N GLY A 130 15.78 13.59 -7.03
CA GLY A 130 15.04 13.48 -5.77
C GLY A 130 15.82 13.86 -4.51
N GLU A 131 15.08 14.03 -3.42
CA GLU A 131 15.58 14.44 -2.10
C GLU A 131 16.40 13.34 -1.42
N ILE A 132 15.93 12.10 -1.49
CA ILE A 132 16.51 10.96 -0.76
C ILE A 132 17.25 10.04 -1.71
N SER A 133 18.52 9.78 -1.44
CA SER A 133 19.31 8.77 -2.18
C SER A 133 18.97 7.37 -1.69
N LEU A 134 18.38 6.56 -2.56
CA LEU A 134 18.12 5.15 -2.29
C LEU A 134 19.32 4.34 -2.78
N ARG A 135 20.08 3.83 -1.81
CA ARG A 135 21.24 2.97 -2.06
C ARG A 135 20.90 1.48 -2.06
N TYR A 136 19.80 1.10 -1.39
CA TYR A 136 19.34 -0.29 -1.25
C TYR A 136 17.81 -0.38 -1.13
N GLU A 137 17.20 -1.48 -1.57
CA GLU A 137 15.75 -1.71 -1.53
C GLU A 137 15.24 -1.73 -0.08
N SER A 138 16.05 -2.25 0.84
CA SER A 138 15.76 -2.27 2.28
C SER A 138 15.48 -0.87 2.85
N SER A 139 16.05 0.17 2.24
CA SER A 139 15.82 1.56 2.69
C SER A 139 14.39 2.02 2.40
N LEU A 140 13.64 1.35 1.52
CA LEU A 140 12.24 1.64 1.26
C LEU A 140 11.29 1.14 2.36
N TYR A 141 11.75 0.19 3.19
CA TYR A 141 10.90 -0.48 4.17
C TYR A 141 10.23 0.48 5.16
N GLN A 142 11.01 1.37 5.79
CA GLN A 142 10.49 2.31 6.78
C GLN A 142 9.47 3.29 6.18
N TYR A 143 9.57 3.55 4.87
CA TYR A 143 8.63 4.40 4.17
C TYR A 143 7.37 3.62 3.78
N THR A 144 7.48 2.32 3.51
CA THR A 144 6.37 1.51 2.98
C THR A 144 5.56 0.77 4.04
N PHE A 145 6.12 0.48 5.23
CA PHE A 145 5.43 -0.27 6.29
C PHE A 145 5.39 0.52 7.58
N PHE A 146 4.25 1.16 7.81
CA PHE A 146 3.97 1.82 9.07
C PHE A 146 3.67 0.77 10.15
N ALA A 147 4.32 0.91 11.30
CA ALA A 147 4.00 0.11 12.47
C ALA A 147 2.66 0.58 13.05
N TYR A 148 1.68 -0.31 13.10
CA TYR A 148 0.40 -0.07 13.77
C TYR A 148 0.41 -0.69 15.16
N GLU A 149 -0.36 -0.07 16.07
CA GLU A 149 -0.65 -0.67 17.36
C GLU A 149 -1.42 -1.99 17.17
N ASN A 150 -1.17 -2.94 18.07
CA ASN A 150 -2.00 -4.14 18.17
C ASN A 150 -3.46 -3.69 18.38
N GLU A 151 -4.40 -4.36 17.69
CA GLU A 151 -5.84 -4.05 17.77
C GLU A 151 -6.23 -2.65 17.28
N ILE A 152 -5.57 -2.15 16.23
CA ILE A 152 -5.94 -0.87 15.59
C ILE A 152 -7.45 -0.73 15.32
N PHE A 153 -8.16 -1.83 15.03
CA PHE A 153 -9.62 -1.87 14.87
C PHE A 153 -10.33 -2.50 16.07
N ASN A 154 -10.19 -1.89 17.25
CA ASN A 154 -10.96 -2.27 18.42
C ASN A 154 -12.47 -1.99 18.26
N GLN A 155 -13.27 -2.53 19.18
CA GLN A 155 -14.74 -2.43 19.12
C GLN A 155 -15.23 -0.98 19.15
N GLU A 156 -14.61 -0.12 19.96
CA GLU A 156 -14.98 1.29 20.09
C GLU A 156 -14.78 2.07 18.78
N ARG A 157 -13.66 1.84 18.07
CA ARG A 157 -13.40 2.44 16.76
C ARG A 157 -14.38 1.94 15.69
N LYS A 158 -14.71 0.64 15.70
CA LYS A 158 -15.70 0.07 14.78
C LYS A 158 -17.10 0.66 14.98
N GLU A 159 -17.52 0.81 16.24
CA GLU A 159 -18.79 1.43 16.59
C GLU A 159 -18.82 2.90 16.17
N ALA A 160 -17.74 3.66 16.45
CA ALA A 160 -17.63 5.05 16.04
C ALA A 160 -17.71 5.21 14.51
N MET A 161 -17.01 4.38 13.73
CA MET A 161 -17.09 4.39 12.27
C MET A 161 -18.50 4.07 11.77
N ASN A 162 -19.17 3.08 12.38
CA ASN A 162 -20.53 2.70 12.02
C ASN A 162 -21.54 3.82 12.29
N MET A 163 -21.39 4.56 13.40
CA MET A 163 -22.27 5.69 13.73
C MET A 163 -22.24 6.82 12.70
N VAL A 164 -21.11 7.03 12.03
CA VAL A 164 -20.92 8.05 10.98
C VAL A 164 -20.86 7.46 9.58
N SER A 165 -21.29 6.21 9.42
CA SER A 165 -21.34 5.49 8.14
C SER A 165 -20.00 5.50 7.37
N ILE A 166 -18.86 5.38 8.06
CA ILE A 166 -17.57 5.13 7.41
C ILE A 166 -17.49 3.65 7.05
N PRO A 167 -17.21 3.28 5.78
CA PRO A 167 -17.27 1.89 5.32
C PRO A 167 -16.06 1.09 5.80
N PHE A 168 -16.23 0.35 6.90
CA PHE A 168 -15.16 -0.44 7.53
C PHE A 168 -14.42 -1.37 6.55
N GLN A 169 -15.14 -1.99 5.62
CA GLN A 169 -14.59 -2.94 4.63
C GLN A 169 -13.49 -2.33 3.75
N VAL A 170 -13.59 -1.05 3.39
CA VAL A 170 -12.52 -0.34 2.67
C VAL A 170 -11.40 0.01 3.64
N ILE A 171 -11.76 0.57 4.80
CA ILE A 171 -10.80 1.07 5.76
C ILE A 171 -9.85 -0.03 6.22
N GLU A 172 -10.36 -1.21 6.53
CA GLU A 172 -9.55 -2.32 7.08
C GLU A 172 -8.50 -2.85 6.11
N VAL A 173 -8.70 -2.70 4.80
CA VAL A 173 -7.76 -3.20 3.81
C VAL A 173 -6.70 -2.19 3.40
N LEU A 174 -6.97 -0.88 3.51
CA LEU A 174 -6.08 0.17 2.98
C LEU A 174 -4.63 0.00 3.48
N PRO A 175 -4.38 -0.22 4.80
CA PRO A 175 -3.03 -0.50 5.31
C PRO A 175 -2.32 -1.68 4.65
N ASN A 176 -3.07 -2.67 4.19
CA ASN A 176 -2.58 -3.95 3.69
C ASN A 176 -2.36 -3.95 2.16
N ILE A 177 -2.92 -2.98 1.45
CA ILE A 177 -2.66 -2.81 0.00
C ILE A 177 -1.16 -2.64 -0.21
N ASN A 178 -0.57 -3.39 -1.13
CA ASN A 178 0.86 -3.31 -1.43
C ASN A 178 1.26 -1.90 -1.92
N LEU A 179 2.56 -1.68 -2.07
CA LEU A 179 3.05 -0.50 -2.77
C LEU A 179 2.44 -0.49 -4.19
N CYS A 180 1.55 0.47 -4.46
CA CYS A 180 0.78 0.50 -5.68
C CYS A 180 1.45 1.42 -6.70
N PRO A 181 1.78 0.93 -7.92
CA PRO A 181 2.22 1.81 -8.99
C PRO A 181 1.08 2.77 -9.39
N ILE A 182 1.44 4.01 -9.73
CA ILE A 182 0.52 5.00 -10.30
C ILE A 182 0.73 5.02 -11.80
N ILE A 183 -0.29 4.63 -12.56
CA ILE A 183 -0.20 4.48 -14.01
C ILE A 183 -1.21 5.42 -14.66
N TYR A 184 -0.77 6.10 -15.71
CA TYR A 184 -1.65 6.84 -16.62
C TYR A 184 -1.66 6.14 -17.97
N ASP A 185 -2.84 5.84 -18.50
CA ASP A 185 -2.98 5.31 -19.86
C ASP A 185 -2.67 6.39 -20.93
N LEU A 186 -2.74 6.00 -22.21
CA LEU A 186 -2.44 6.92 -23.33
C LEU A 186 -3.47 8.05 -23.44
N GLU A 187 -4.67 7.81 -22.93
CA GLU A 187 -5.79 8.73 -22.87
C GLU A 187 -5.72 9.65 -21.62
N GLY A 188 -4.80 9.37 -20.70
CA GLY A 188 -4.55 10.14 -19.49
C GLY A 188 -5.40 9.76 -18.28
N ASN A 189 -6.10 8.61 -18.33
CA ASN A 189 -6.87 8.05 -17.21
C ASN A 189 -5.94 7.41 -16.17
N LEU A 190 -6.28 7.62 -14.91
CA LEU A 190 -5.54 7.08 -13.77
C LEU A 190 -5.92 5.62 -13.52
N HIS A 191 -4.90 4.78 -13.40
CA HIS A 191 -4.98 3.39 -12.96
C HIS A 191 -4.18 3.16 -11.69
N LEU A 192 -4.83 2.47 -10.74
CA LEU A 192 -4.25 2.06 -9.45
C LEU A 192 -4.42 0.54 -9.30
N PRO A 193 -3.56 -0.28 -9.92
CA PRO A 193 -3.83 -1.70 -10.13
C PRO A 193 -4.10 -2.50 -8.85
N GLU A 194 -3.36 -2.19 -7.77
CA GLU A 194 -3.59 -2.85 -6.48
C GLU A 194 -4.97 -2.51 -5.93
N LEU A 195 -5.35 -1.21 -5.94
CA LEU A 195 -6.66 -0.78 -5.46
C LEU A 195 -7.78 -1.39 -6.31
N GLU A 196 -7.65 -1.39 -7.63
CA GLU A 196 -8.58 -2.00 -8.58
C GLU A 196 -8.80 -3.49 -8.29
N ASN A 197 -7.73 -4.24 -8.00
CA ASN A 197 -7.84 -5.65 -7.63
C ASN A 197 -8.65 -5.86 -6.35
N TYR A 198 -8.46 -5.01 -5.33
CA TYR A 198 -9.29 -5.06 -4.13
C TYR A 198 -10.76 -4.66 -4.41
N THR A 199 -11.00 -3.68 -5.29
CA THR A 199 -12.38 -3.26 -5.61
C THR A 199 -13.24 -4.35 -6.28
N LYS A 200 -12.63 -5.25 -7.06
CA LYS A 200 -13.33 -6.40 -7.67
C LYS A 200 -13.94 -7.35 -6.63
N THR A 201 -13.46 -7.30 -5.38
CA THR A 201 -14.00 -8.11 -4.28
C THR A 201 -15.14 -7.43 -3.52
N TRP A 202 -15.44 -6.17 -3.81
CA TRP A 202 -16.46 -5.35 -3.13
C TRP A 202 -17.66 -4.99 -4.01
N SER A 203 -17.68 -5.48 -5.24
CA SER A 203 -18.75 -5.33 -6.22
C SER A 203 -19.77 -6.46 -6.15
#